data_AF-A0A7C3I4B3-F1
#
_entry.id   AF-A0A7C3I4B3-F1
#
_cell.length_a   1.000
_cell.length_b   1.000
_cell.length_c   1.000
_cell.angle_alpha   90.00
_cell.angle_beta   90.00
_cell.angle_gamma   90.00
#
_symmetry.space_group_name_H-M   'P 1'
#
loop_
_entity.id
_entity.type
_entity.pdbx_description
1 polymer ?
#
loop_
_entity_poly.entity_id
_entity_poly.type
_entity_poly.pdbx_seq_one_letter_code
_entity_poly.pdbx_strand_id
1 'polypeptide(L)'
;MIFIVGMLFVMIGYSQTTQTFSTPGTFNWTCPAGVTSVTVECWGGGGSGGGTATNSAYGGGGAGGAYAYKLLSVTPGNIYTVNVAAARTGTTAAGQQGFPSWFSSITTVYAEGGAGGGAPDGTRLGGLGSSSSSIGDIVRRGGNGANGTGAGGIGGA
;
A
#
# COMPACT_ATOMS: atom_id res chain seq x y z
N MET A 1 47.31 35.54 25.47
CA MET A 1 46.17 35.29 24.56
C MET A 1 45.59 33.95 24.93
N ILE A 2 44.45 33.92 25.64
CA ILE A 2 43.84 32.69 26.14
C ILE A 2 42.84 32.18 25.09
N PHE A 3 43.08 30.99 24.53
CA PHE A 3 42.16 30.35 23.60
C PHE A 3 41.14 29.55 24.41
N ILE A 4 39.92 30.07 24.53
CA ILE A 4 38.77 29.29 25.01
C ILE A 4 38.29 28.44 23.84
N VAL A 5 38.53 27.13 23.92
CA VAL A 5 37.89 26.15 23.02
C VAL A 5 36.48 25.92 23.55
N GLY A 6 35.52 26.66 23.01
CA GLY A 6 34.10 26.48 23.34
C GLY A 6 33.62 25.11 22.88
N MET A 7 33.31 24.22 23.81
CA MET A 7 32.66 22.95 23.54
C MET A 7 31.22 23.24 23.07
N LEU A 8 31.01 23.24 21.75
CA LEU A 8 29.68 23.34 21.14
C LEU A 8 28.93 22.04 21.42
N PHE A 9 28.10 22.04 22.47
CA PHE A 9 27.20 20.94 22.76
C PHE A 9 26.02 21.02 21.77
N VAL A 10 26.11 20.30 20.64
CA VAL A 10 24.99 20.18 19.70
C VAL A 10 23.97 19.23 20.32
N MET A 11 22.92 19.79 20.92
CA MET A 11 21.73 19.05 21.34
C MET A 11 20.97 18.63 20.07
N ILE A 12 21.27 17.44 19.52
CA ILE A 12 20.43 16.88 18.46
C ILE A 12 19.13 16.40 19.12
N GLY A 13 18.11 17.24 19.10
CA GLY A 13 16.76 16.85 19.52
C GLY A 13 16.14 15.95 18.46
N TYR A 14 15.96 14.66 18.77
CA TYR A 14 15.20 13.76 17.91
C TYR A 14 13.71 13.94 18.19
N SER A 15 13.02 14.76 17.38
CA SER A 15 11.56 14.76 17.36
C SER A 15 11.07 13.54 16.58
N GLN A 16 9.99 12.91 17.05
CA GLN A 16 9.25 11.98 16.20
C GLN A 16 8.71 12.77 15.00
N THR A 17 9.04 12.32 13.79
CA THR A 17 8.54 12.90 12.54
C THR A 17 7.77 11.83 11.78
N THR A 18 6.77 12.26 11.01
CA THR A 18 6.04 11.40 10.08
C THR A 18 6.38 11.84 8.67
N GLN A 19 6.71 10.88 7.81
CA GLN A 19 6.91 11.11 6.39
C GLN A 19 5.91 10.26 5.60
N THR A 20 5.05 10.94 4.83
CA THR A 20 4.00 10.29 4.05
C THR A 20 4.39 10.25 2.58
N PHE A 21 4.32 9.07 1.97
CA PHE A 21 4.45 8.87 0.52
C PHE A 21 3.05 8.53 -0.05
N SER A 22 2.38 9.52 -0.65
CA SER A 22 1.01 9.37 -1.16
C SER A 22 0.92 9.23 -2.67
N THR A 23 1.98 9.59 -3.39
CA THR A 23 2.05 9.44 -4.85
C THR A 23 2.54 8.05 -5.21
N PRO A 24 1.86 7.32 -6.11
CA PRO A 24 2.34 6.03 -6.60
C PRO A 24 3.76 6.10 -7.18
N GLY A 25 4.57 5.09 -6.91
CA GLY A 25 5.94 5.02 -7.40
C GLY A 25 6.91 4.40 -6.41
N THR A 26 8.19 4.39 -6.81
CA THR A 26 9.29 3.91 -5.98
C THR A 26 10.13 5.09 -5.52
N PHE A 27 10.37 5.17 -4.22
CA PHE A 27 11.13 6.22 -3.56
C PHE A 27 12.24 5.61 -2.71
N ASN A 28 13.20 6.45 -2.35
CA ASN A 28 14.24 6.11 -1.38
C ASN A 28 14.02 6.95 -0.12
N TRP A 29 13.98 6.29 1.03
CA TRP A 29 13.98 6.91 2.34
C TRP A 29 15.32 6.66 3.01
N THR A 30 16.05 7.74 3.31
CA THR A 30 17.30 7.66 4.07
C THR A 30 16.99 7.75 5.55
N CYS A 31 17.39 6.75 6.32
CA CYS A 31 17.21 6.74 7.75
C CYS A 31 17.99 7.90 8.39
N PRO A 32 17.33 8.82 9.13
CA PRO A 32 18.03 9.92 9.78
C PRO A 32 19.07 9.42 10.78
N ALA A 33 20.08 10.25 11.03
CA ALA A 33 21.06 9.99 12.09
C ALA A 33 20.35 9.75 13.43
N GLY A 34 20.83 8.80 14.24
CA GLY A 34 20.28 8.48 15.57
C GLY A 34 18.93 7.75 15.60
N VAL A 35 18.25 7.55 14.47
CA VAL A 35 17.00 6.77 14.40
C VAL A 35 17.34 5.29 14.22
N THR A 36 16.97 4.47 15.19
CA THR A 36 17.21 3.01 15.18
C THR A 36 15.92 2.17 15.08
N SER A 37 14.76 2.82 15.14
CA SER A 37 13.45 2.19 14.99
C SER A 37 12.47 3.13 14.32
N VAL A 38 11.62 2.60 13.45
CA VAL A 38 10.52 3.34 12.82
C VAL A 38 9.23 2.52 12.85
N THR A 39 8.12 3.22 12.98
CA THR A 39 6.80 2.65 12.69
C THR A 39 6.56 2.79 11.19
N VAL A 40 6.26 1.67 10.53
CA VAL A 40 5.94 1.63 9.10
C VAL A 40 4.50 1.22 8.92
N GLU A 41 3.77 1.98 8.10
CA GLU A 41 2.41 1.69 7.69
C GLU A 41 2.34 1.64 6.16
N CYS A 42 1.77 0.57 5.63
CA CYS A 42 1.62 0.34 4.19
C CYS A 42 0.17 0.01 3.88
N TRP A 43 -0.35 0.58 2.79
CA TRP A 43 -1.68 0.29 2.25
C TRP A 43 -1.51 -0.19 0.81
N GLY A 44 -1.93 -1.42 0.53
CA GLY A 44 -1.95 -1.97 -0.82
C GLY A 44 -2.99 -1.25 -1.69
N GLY A 45 -2.78 -1.27 -3.00
CA GLY A 45 -3.73 -0.71 -3.97
C GLY A 45 -4.98 -1.58 -4.10
N GLY A 46 -6.10 -0.95 -4.44
CA GLY A 46 -7.34 -1.63 -4.80
C GLY A 46 -7.21 -2.44 -6.10
N GLY A 47 -7.93 -3.55 -6.16
CA GLY A 47 -8.14 -4.30 -7.39
C GLY A 47 -9.10 -3.56 -8.30
N SER A 48 -8.96 -3.72 -9.62
CA SER A 48 -9.92 -3.11 -10.54
C SER A 48 -11.22 -3.91 -10.63
N GLY A 49 -12.31 -3.22 -10.95
CA GLY A 49 -13.56 -3.87 -11.32
C GLY A 49 -13.44 -4.64 -12.64
N GLY A 50 -14.23 -5.70 -12.76
CA GLY A 50 -14.41 -6.39 -14.04
C GLY A 50 -15.34 -5.60 -14.96
N GLY A 51 -15.16 -5.76 -16.27
CA GLY A 51 -15.96 -5.09 -17.29
C GLY A 51 -16.15 -5.92 -18.55
N THR A 52 -16.70 -5.28 -19.58
CA THR A 52 -17.01 -5.88 -20.89
C THR A 52 -16.76 -4.87 -22.00
N ALA A 53 -16.49 -5.36 -23.21
CA ALA A 53 -16.46 -4.56 -24.43
C ALA A 53 -17.86 -4.34 -25.05
N THR A 54 -18.88 -5.10 -24.60
CA THR A 54 -20.24 -5.04 -25.15
C THR A 54 -21.17 -4.21 -24.27
N ASN A 55 -22.01 -3.38 -24.89
CA ASN A 55 -23.04 -2.63 -24.16
C ASN A 55 -24.07 -3.61 -23.56
N SER A 56 -24.33 -3.49 -22.25
CA SER A 56 -25.34 -4.19 -21.43
C SER A 56 -24.85 -5.26 -20.44
N ALA A 57 -23.54 -5.46 -20.27
CA ALA A 57 -23.02 -6.39 -19.24
C ALA A 57 -22.26 -5.63 -18.12
N TYR A 58 -22.27 -6.19 -16.91
CA TYR A 58 -21.65 -5.56 -15.73
C TYR A 58 -20.80 -6.58 -14.98
N GLY A 59 -19.54 -6.27 -14.70
CA GLY A 59 -18.68 -7.09 -13.85
C GLY A 59 -18.87 -6.80 -12.36
N GLY A 60 -18.15 -7.54 -11.53
CA GLY A 60 -18.04 -7.25 -10.09
C GLY A 60 -17.02 -6.14 -9.81
N GLY A 61 -17.16 -5.47 -8.67
CA GLY A 61 -16.18 -4.50 -8.18
C GLY A 61 -14.90 -5.19 -7.70
N GLY A 62 -13.75 -4.50 -7.76
CA GLY A 62 -12.51 -5.00 -7.16
C GLY A 62 -12.53 -4.87 -5.64
N ALA A 63 -11.68 -5.63 -4.96
CA ALA A 63 -11.48 -5.51 -3.52
C ALA A 63 -10.52 -4.37 -3.18
N GLY A 64 -10.65 -3.79 -1.99
CA GLY A 64 -9.63 -2.89 -1.46
C GLY A 64 -8.32 -3.62 -1.15
N GLY A 65 -7.21 -2.89 -1.17
CA GLY A 65 -5.91 -3.42 -0.74
C GLY A 65 -5.82 -3.64 0.77
N ALA A 66 -4.87 -4.47 1.18
CA ALA A 66 -4.61 -4.75 2.58
C ALA A 66 -3.90 -3.57 3.27
N TYR A 67 -3.90 -3.60 4.60
CA TYR A 67 -3.05 -2.76 5.43
C TYR A 67 -2.01 -3.62 6.15
N ALA A 68 -0.79 -3.11 6.26
CA ALA A 68 0.28 -3.70 7.05
C ALA A 68 0.97 -2.64 7.92
N TYR A 69 1.22 -3.01 9.17
CA TYR A 69 1.90 -2.20 10.17
C TYR A 69 3.07 -2.97 10.74
N LYS A 70 4.20 -2.32 10.99
CA LYS A 70 5.35 -2.92 11.69
C LYS A 70 6.16 -1.90 12.46
N LEU A 71 6.61 -2.26 13.67
CA LEU A 71 7.71 -1.57 14.34
C LEU A 71 9.03 -2.20 13.86
N LEU A 72 9.76 -1.48 13.02
CA LEU A 72 10.93 -2.00 12.33
C LEU A 72 12.21 -1.39 12.88
N SER A 73 13.19 -2.23 13.24
CA SER A 73 14.56 -1.78 13.50
C SER A 73 15.22 -1.32 12.20
N VAL A 74 15.80 -0.12 12.23
CA VAL A 74 16.51 0.49 11.10
C VAL A 74 17.91 0.93 11.54
N THR A 75 18.78 1.14 10.56
CA THR A 75 20.14 1.61 10.80
C THR A 75 20.27 3.06 10.33
N PRO A 76 20.72 3.98 11.19
CA PRO A 76 21.00 5.35 10.79
C PRO A 76 21.87 5.44 9.53
N GLY A 77 21.51 6.30 8.58
CA GLY A 77 22.23 6.49 7.31
C GLY A 77 21.92 5.48 6.21
N ASN A 78 21.29 4.34 6.52
CA ASN A 78 20.88 3.38 5.50
C ASN A 78 19.73 3.93 4.65
N ILE A 79 19.73 3.55 3.37
CA ILE A 79 18.64 3.85 2.44
C ILE A 79 17.70 2.65 2.36
N TYR A 80 16.42 2.90 2.55
CA TYR A 80 15.34 1.92 2.43
C TYR A 80 14.44 2.30 1.26
N THR A 81 14.09 1.32 0.43
CA THR A 81 13.15 1.55 -0.66
C THR A 81 11.72 1.58 -0.15
N VAL A 82 10.94 2.53 -0.66
CA VAL A 82 9.50 2.66 -0.42
C VAL A 82 8.80 2.45 -1.76
N ASN A 83 7.82 1.56 -1.81
CA ASN A 83 6.98 1.38 -2.97
C ASN A 83 5.54 1.69 -2.60
N VAL A 84 4.96 2.66 -3.30
CA VAL A 84 3.56 3.08 -3.15
C VAL A 84 2.78 2.53 -4.34
N ALA A 85 1.77 1.73 -4.04
CA ALA A 85 0.91 1.10 -5.03
C ALA A 85 0.25 2.14 -5.95
N ALA A 86 0.24 1.86 -7.26
CA ALA A 86 -0.63 2.55 -8.20
C ALA A 86 -2.05 1.97 -8.14
N ALA A 87 -3.04 2.82 -8.45
CA ALA A 87 -4.39 2.33 -8.71
C ALA A 87 -4.41 1.46 -9.98
N ARG A 88 -5.32 0.49 -10.04
CA ARG A 88 -5.61 -0.29 -11.24
C ARG A 88 -6.80 0.30 -11.97
N THR A 89 -6.64 0.50 -13.28
CA THR A 89 -7.75 0.89 -14.14
C THR A 89 -8.66 -0.31 -14.39
N GLY A 90 -9.97 -0.05 -14.52
CA GLY A 90 -10.94 -1.02 -14.99
C GLY A 90 -10.56 -1.63 -16.34
N THR A 91 -11.01 -2.85 -16.59
CA THR A 91 -10.75 -3.58 -17.83
C THR A 91 -12.05 -3.94 -18.53
N THR A 92 -11.98 -4.39 -19.78
CA THR A 92 -13.11 -5.00 -20.51
C THR A 92 -13.22 -6.51 -20.28
N ALA A 93 -12.59 -7.02 -19.23
CA ALA A 93 -12.53 -8.42 -18.85
C ALA A 93 -12.61 -8.55 -17.31
N ALA A 94 -12.09 -9.64 -16.74
CA ALA A 94 -11.91 -9.73 -15.30
C ALA A 94 -10.98 -8.60 -14.81
N GLY A 95 -11.36 -8.03 -13.68
CA GLY A 95 -10.58 -7.05 -12.95
C GLY A 95 -9.23 -7.62 -12.56
N GLN A 96 -8.26 -6.74 -12.42
CA GLN A 96 -6.88 -7.11 -12.11
C GLN A 96 -6.61 -6.89 -10.61
N GLN A 97 -5.79 -7.75 -10.01
CA GLN A 97 -5.33 -7.53 -8.64
C GLN A 97 -4.58 -6.19 -8.52
N GLY A 98 -4.84 -5.44 -7.45
CA GLY A 98 -4.14 -4.21 -7.11
C GLY A 98 -2.64 -4.42 -6.92
N PHE A 99 -1.85 -3.36 -7.09
CA PHE A 99 -0.43 -3.43 -6.78
C PHE A 99 -0.22 -3.39 -5.26
N PRO A 100 0.83 -4.06 -4.74
CA PRO A 100 1.16 -3.97 -3.32
C PRO A 100 1.85 -2.63 -3.00
N SER A 101 1.83 -2.26 -1.72
CA SER A 101 2.76 -1.26 -1.16
C SER A 101 3.68 -1.93 -0.17
N TRP A 102 4.94 -1.52 -0.12
CA TRP A 102 5.93 -2.13 0.77
C TRP A 102 7.07 -1.17 1.12
N PHE A 103 7.73 -1.49 2.23
CA PHE A 103 8.90 -0.76 2.73
C PHE A 103 10.07 -1.71 2.92
N SER A 104 11.28 -1.25 2.60
CA SER A 104 12.54 -2.00 2.61
C SER A 104 12.60 -3.12 1.57
N SER A 105 11.69 -4.09 1.63
CA SER A 105 11.59 -5.18 0.68
C SER A 105 10.19 -5.80 0.71
N ILE A 106 9.87 -6.61 -0.31
CA ILE A 106 8.62 -7.39 -0.35
C ILE A 106 8.50 -8.44 0.77
N THR A 107 9.58 -8.71 1.50
CA THR A 107 9.60 -9.66 2.63
C THR A 107 9.67 -8.99 3.99
N THR A 108 9.67 -7.65 4.07
CA THR A 108 9.88 -6.91 5.33
C THR A 108 8.60 -6.32 5.91
N VAL A 109 7.99 -5.37 5.19
CA VAL A 109 6.68 -4.78 5.47
C VAL A 109 5.95 -4.72 4.14
N TYR A 110 4.87 -5.48 4.01
CA TYR A 110 4.21 -5.70 2.73
C TYR A 110 2.70 -5.70 2.92
N ALA A 111 2.02 -4.81 2.21
CA ALA A 111 0.57 -4.76 2.14
C ALA A 111 0.14 -5.21 0.74
N GLU A 112 -0.48 -6.39 0.65
CA GLU A 112 -0.92 -6.92 -0.63
C GLU A 112 -2.04 -6.08 -1.27
N GLY A 113 -2.09 -6.06 -2.60
CA GLY A 113 -3.18 -5.42 -3.32
C GLY A 113 -4.45 -6.26 -3.35
N GLY A 114 -5.61 -5.60 -3.45
CA GLY A 114 -6.91 -6.25 -3.45
C GLY A 114 -7.17 -7.06 -4.72
N ALA A 115 -7.92 -8.16 -4.62
CA ALA A 115 -8.29 -8.96 -5.80
C ALA A 115 -9.16 -8.16 -6.79
N GLY A 116 -9.02 -8.46 -8.08
CA GLY A 116 -9.89 -7.90 -9.11
C GLY A 116 -11.31 -8.48 -9.07
N GLY A 117 -12.28 -7.71 -9.56
CA GLY A 117 -13.66 -8.18 -9.70
C GLY A 117 -13.85 -9.13 -10.89
N GLY A 118 -14.85 -10.01 -10.80
CA GLY A 118 -15.18 -10.97 -11.86
C GLY A 118 -15.71 -10.31 -13.13
N ALA A 119 -15.45 -10.94 -14.27
CA ALA A 119 -16.03 -10.58 -15.56
C ALA A 119 -17.56 -10.80 -15.58
N PRO A 120 -18.29 -10.25 -16.57
CA PRO A 120 -19.70 -10.54 -16.77
C PRO A 120 -19.93 -11.92 -17.42
N ASP A 121 -19.43 -12.98 -16.79
CA ASP A 121 -19.52 -14.38 -17.23
C ASP A 121 -20.65 -15.19 -16.56
N GLY A 122 -21.60 -14.48 -15.93
CA GLY A 122 -22.74 -15.07 -15.21
C GLY A 122 -22.56 -15.12 -13.69
N THR A 123 -21.34 -15.06 -13.16
CA THR A 123 -21.11 -15.04 -11.70
C THR A 123 -20.95 -13.63 -11.15
N ARG A 124 -20.27 -12.75 -11.89
CA ARG A 124 -20.16 -11.30 -11.63
C ARG A 124 -19.71 -11.00 -10.19
N LEU A 125 -18.88 -11.87 -9.62
CA LEU A 125 -18.46 -11.79 -8.23
C LEU A 125 -17.57 -10.58 -7.98
N GLY A 126 -17.75 -9.93 -6.83
CA GLY A 126 -16.80 -8.95 -6.35
C GLY A 126 -15.47 -9.60 -5.99
N GLY A 127 -14.38 -8.85 -6.13
CA GLY A 127 -13.07 -9.28 -5.67
C GLY A 127 -13.11 -9.57 -4.16
N LEU A 128 -12.41 -10.61 -3.72
CA LEU A 128 -12.30 -10.92 -2.30
C LEU A 128 -11.11 -10.16 -1.68
N GLY A 129 -11.37 -9.43 -0.60
CA GLY A 129 -10.34 -8.77 0.18
C GLY A 129 -9.51 -9.79 0.98
N SER A 130 -8.19 -9.65 0.93
CA SER A 130 -7.25 -10.55 1.61
C SER A 130 -6.18 -9.78 2.40
N SER A 131 -5.54 -10.50 3.31
CA SER A 131 -4.28 -10.11 3.97
C SER A 131 -3.37 -11.34 4.16
N SER A 132 -3.63 -12.44 3.45
CA SER A 132 -2.89 -13.70 3.55
C SER A 132 -1.43 -13.56 3.14
N SER A 133 -1.14 -12.65 2.21
CA SER A 133 0.21 -12.42 1.70
C SER A 133 0.89 -11.22 2.37
N SER A 134 0.16 -10.49 3.22
CA SER A 134 0.68 -9.30 3.90
C SER A 134 1.66 -9.66 5.02
N ILE A 135 2.69 -8.84 5.19
CA ILE A 135 3.74 -9.00 6.18
C ILE A 135 3.80 -7.76 7.06
N GLY A 136 3.64 -7.95 8.36
CA GLY A 136 3.69 -6.92 9.39
C GLY A 136 3.38 -7.52 10.77
N ASP A 137 3.59 -6.74 11.82
CA ASP A 137 3.18 -7.12 13.17
C ASP A 137 1.65 -7.11 13.29
N ILE A 138 1.00 -6.19 12.57
CA ILE A 138 -0.46 -6.13 12.42
C ILE A 138 -0.78 -6.05 10.93
N VAL A 139 -1.67 -6.92 10.47
CA VAL A 139 -2.22 -6.89 9.11
C VAL A 139 -3.73 -6.87 9.14
N ARG A 140 -4.34 -6.13 8.20
CA ARG A 140 -5.79 -6.08 8.03
C ARG A 140 -6.11 -6.29 6.56
N ARG A 141 -7.08 -7.17 6.28
CA ARG A 141 -7.58 -7.36 4.92
C ARG A 141 -8.35 -6.15 4.43
N GLY A 142 -8.25 -5.88 3.13
CA GLY A 142 -9.12 -4.93 2.47
C GLY A 142 -10.58 -5.41 2.45
N GLY A 143 -11.50 -4.51 2.14
CA GLY A 143 -12.91 -4.85 1.95
C GLY A 143 -13.14 -5.63 0.65
N ASN A 144 -14.15 -6.50 0.64
CA ASN A 144 -14.58 -7.17 -0.58
C ASN A 144 -15.21 -6.17 -1.56
N GLY A 145 -15.03 -6.43 -2.86
CA GLY A 145 -15.80 -5.77 -3.90
C GLY A 145 -17.26 -6.24 -3.90
N ALA A 146 -18.15 -5.43 -4.47
CA ALA A 146 -19.55 -5.80 -4.64
C ALA A 146 -19.74 -6.71 -5.87
N ASN A 147 -20.71 -7.63 -5.80
CA ASN A 147 -21.15 -8.35 -6.99
C ASN A 147 -21.86 -7.39 -7.95
N GLY A 148 -21.72 -7.60 -9.26
CA GLY A 148 -22.41 -6.80 -10.27
C GLY A 148 -23.91 -7.12 -10.31
N THR A 149 -24.78 -6.16 -9.99
CA THR A 149 -26.25 -6.37 -9.92
C THR A 149 -27.08 -5.62 -10.97
N GLY A 150 -26.51 -4.70 -11.79
CA GLY A 150 -27.25 -3.97 -12.84
C GLY A 150 -26.53 -2.71 -13.35
N ALA A 151 -27.25 -1.87 -14.12
CA ALA A 151 -26.75 -0.60 -14.69
C ALA A 151 -26.20 0.32 -13.61
N GLY A 152 -24.89 0.56 -13.61
CA GLY A 152 -24.21 1.44 -12.66
C GLY A 152 -23.61 0.74 -11.44
N GLY A 153 -23.09 -0.48 -11.59
CA GLY A 153 -22.41 -1.21 -10.53
C GLY A 153 -21.39 -0.36 -9.77
N ILE A 154 -21.57 -0.28 -8.45
CA ILE A 154 -20.66 0.42 -7.54
C ILE A 154 -19.29 -0.27 -7.60
N GLY A 155 -18.28 0.45 -8.08
CA GLY A 155 -16.90 0.00 -8.02
C GLY A 155 -16.48 -0.19 -6.56
N GLY A 156 -15.81 -1.29 -6.26
CA GLY A 156 -15.08 -1.43 -5.01
C GLY A 156 -13.77 -0.63 -5.06
N ALA A 157 -13.35 -0.19 -3.88
CA ALA A 157 -12.37 0.87 -3.60
C ALA A 157 -11.08 0.85 -4.42
#